data_AF-A0AAV9QI82-F1
#
_entry.id   AF-A0AAV9QI82-F1
#
_cell.length_a   1.000
_cell.length_b   1.000
_cell.length_c   1.000
_cell.angle_alpha   90.00
_cell.angle_beta   90.00
_cell.angle_gamma   90.00
#
_symmetry.space_group_name_H-M   'P 1'
#
loop_
_entity.id
_entity.type
_entity.pdbx_description
1 polymer ?
#
loop_
_entity_poly.entity_id
_entity_poly.type
_entity_poly.pdbx_seq_one_letter_code
_entity_poly.pdbx_strand_id
1 'polypeptide(L)'
;MFRMSKTLDVLTLFHKPSISASVRVQNLLKQASAQASQTATEDQATDHSPQNDTVTREPFELEVTEAAPTPDQLNSIFDYLGGGVAGELVKGAASQSDALRKVKEDGNAFTRPVLVDWARGQAVIGDKESEILKVLKAEGK
;
A
#
# COMPACT_ATOMS: atom_id res chain seq x y z
N MET A 1 -23.33 4.48 23.94
CA MET A 1 -23.18 3.48 22.85
C MET A 1 -21.69 3.38 22.56
N PHE A 2 -21.01 2.35 23.07
CA PHE A 2 -19.60 2.13 22.76
C PHE A 2 -19.50 1.60 21.34
N ARG A 3 -19.01 2.41 20.41
CA ARG A 3 -18.60 1.93 19.10
C ARG A 3 -17.34 1.10 19.33
N MET A 4 -17.42 -0.22 19.14
CA MET A 4 -16.23 -1.06 19.03
C MET A 4 -15.34 -0.42 17.96
N SER A 5 -14.12 -0.05 18.34
CA SER A 5 -13.11 0.44 17.40
C SER A 5 -12.87 -0.64 16.37
N LYS A 6 -13.41 -0.45 15.16
CA LYS A 6 -13.04 -1.25 13.99
C LYS A 6 -11.52 -1.12 13.86
N THR A 7 -10.83 -2.26 13.79
CA THR A 7 -9.39 -2.26 13.53
C THR A 7 -9.16 -1.57 12.19
N LEU A 8 -8.31 -0.54 12.17
CA LEU A 8 -8.00 0.18 10.94
C LEU A 8 -7.34 -0.78 9.94
N ASP A 9 -7.65 -0.62 8.66
CA ASP A 9 -6.94 -1.34 7.61
C ASP A 9 -5.47 -0.93 7.63
N VAL A 10 -4.56 -1.87 7.43
CA VAL A 10 -3.12 -1.60 7.36
C VAL A 10 -2.69 -1.53 5.89
N LEU A 11 -2.13 -0.38 5.50
CA LEU A 11 -1.44 -0.19 4.24
C LEU A 11 0.05 -0.11 4.51
N THR A 12 0.83 -1.02 3.93
CA THR A 12 2.30 -0.99 4.03
C THR A 12 2.91 -0.48 2.74
N LEU A 13 3.76 0.53 2.84
CA LEU A 13 4.62 1.02 1.76
C LEU A 13 6.05 0.52 1.97
N PHE A 14 6.54 -0.31 1.06
CA PHE A 14 7.95 -0.62 0.95
C PHE A 14 8.67 0.50 0.20
N HIS A 15 9.44 1.29 0.93
CA HIS A 15 10.03 2.55 0.49
C HIS A 15 11.56 2.49 0.38
N LYS A 16 12.15 3.35 -0.46
CA LYS A 16 13.59 3.62 -0.46
C LYS A 16 13.84 5.12 -0.68
N PRO A 17 14.47 5.85 0.26
CA PRO A 17 14.65 7.31 0.15
C PRO A 17 15.49 7.73 -1.05
N SER A 18 16.41 6.86 -1.50
CA SER A 18 17.24 7.11 -2.68
C SER A 18 16.48 7.02 -4.01
N ILE A 19 15.18 6.72 -4.01
CA ILE A 19 14.34 6.61 -5.20
C ILE A 19 13.28 7.72 -5.16
N SER A 20 13.35 8.69 -6.09
CA SER A 20 12.42 9.83 -6.13
C SER A 20 10.95 9.40 -6.27
N ALA A 21 10.68 8.36 -7.06
CA ALA A 21 9.34 7.75 -7.17
C ALA A 21 8.81 7.27 -5.81
N SER A 22 9.68 6.65 -5.00
CA SER A 22 9.33 6.15 -3.69
C SER A 22 9.00 7.29 -2.70
N VAL A 23 9.73 8.41 -2.78
CA VAL A 23 9.45 9.61 -1.98
C VAL A 23 8.11 10.25 -2.37
N ARG A 24 7.80 10.32 -3.67
CA ARG A 24 6.50 10.84 -4.13
C ARG A 24 5.33 10.03 -3.58
N VAL A 25 5.39 8.70 -3.71
CA VAL A 25 4.35 7.79 -3.20
C VAL A 25 4.21 7.91 -1.69
N GLN A 26 5.33 7.98 -0.95
CA GLN A 26 5.29 8.18 0.50
C GLN A 26 4.55 9.47 0.89
N ASN A 27 4.83 10.59 0.21
CA ASN A 27 4.19 11.87 0.49
C ASN A 27 2.70 11.84 0.17
N LEU A 28 2.31 11.24 -0.96
CA LEU A 28 0.92 11.06 -1.35
C LEU A 28 0.14 10.26 -0.30
N LEU A 29 0.68 9.11 0.15
CA LEU A 29 0.03 8.26 1.13
C LEU A 29 -0.08 8.93 2.51
N LYS A 30 0.94 9.68 2.93
CA LYS A 30 0.89 10.46 4.17
C LYS A 30 -0.21 11.52 4.14
N GLN A 31 -0.33 12.25 3.03
CA GLN A 31 -1.42 13.22 2.84
C GLN A 31 -2.77 12.52 2.87
N ALA A 32 -2.90 11.38 2.20
CA ALA A 32 -4.15 10.62 2.17
C ALA A 32 -4.56 10.09 3.55
N SER A 33 -3.63 9.55 4.33
CA SER A 33 -3.88 9.07 5.70
C SER A 33 -4.35 10.20 6.63
N ALA A 34 -3.75 11.39 6.50
CA ALA A 34 -4.18 12.58 7.26
C ALA A 34 -5.59 13.04 6.86
N GLN A 35 -5.92 13.04 5.57
CA GLN A 35 -7.25 13.42 5.07
C GLN A 35 -8.34 12.44 5.51
N ALA A 36 -8.08 11.13 5.41
CA ALA A 36 -9.03 10.10 5.85
C ALA A 36 -9.36 10.22 7.34
N SER A 37 -8.35 10.54 8.17
CA SER A 37 -8.52 10.74 9.61
C SER A 37 -9.33 12.00 9.96
N GLN A 38 -9.19 13.08 9.18
CA GLN A 38 -9.95 14.32 9.39
C GLN A 38 -11.42 14.17 8.99
N THR A 39 -11.68 13.56 7.83
CA THR A 39 -13.04 13.35 7.31
C THR A 39 -13.88 12.48 8.26
N ALA A 40 -13.28 11.47 8.90
CA ALA A 40 -13.95 10.66 9.91
C ALA A 40 -14.39 11.44 11.16
N THR A 41 -13.78 12.59 11.45
CA THR A 41 -14.16 13.46 12.56
C THR A 41 -15.31 14.39 12.16
N GLU A 42 -15.36 14.83 10.90
CA GLU A 42 -16.40 15.71 10.35
C GLU A 42 -17.72 14.97 10.04
N ASP A 43 -17.67 13.72 9.55
CA ASP A 43 -18.87 12.90 9.26
C ASP A 43 -19.66 12.46 10.52
N GLN A 44 -19.21 12.86 11.71
CA GLN A 44 -19.99 12.75 12.95
C GLN A 44 -20.93 13.96 13.18
N ALA A 45 -20.87 15.00 12.34
CA ALA A 45 -21.66 16.21 12.48
C ALA A 45 -22.17 16.72 11.11
N THR A 46 -23.29 16.14 10.65
CA THR A 46 -24.21 16.64 9.59
C THR A 46 -23.72 16.76 8.14
N ASP A 47 -24.42 16.02 7.27
CA ASP A 47 -24.78 16.27 5.86
C ASP A 47 -24.03 17.40 5.13
N HIS A 48 -22.90 17.09 4.48
CA HIS A 48 -22.38 17.90 3.37
C HIS A 48 -21.63 17.07 2.33
N SER A 49 -21.78 17.49 1.06
CA SER A 49 -21.22 16.88 -0.15
C SER A 49 -19.68 16.75 -0.09
N PRO A 50 -19.10 15.68 -0.67
CA PRO A 50 -17.67 15.41 -0.58
C PRO A 50 -16.89 16.50 -1.34
N GLN A 51 -16.20 17.39 -0.60
CA GLN A 51 -15.44 18.49 -1.21
C GLN A 51 -13.97 18.11 -1.50
N ASN A 52 -13.61 16.83 -1.38
CA ASN A 52 -12.28 16.35 -1.74
C ASN A 52 -12.31 14.93 -2.31
N ASP A 53 -12.55 14.81 -3.63
CA ASP A 53 -12.62 13.53 -4.38
C ASP A 53 -11.31 12.73 -4.43
N THR A 54 -10.25 13.15 -3.72
CA THR A 54 -8.94 12.49 -3.78
C THR A 54 -8.86 11.25 -2.89
N VAL A 55 -9.55 11.23 -1.74
CA VAL A 55 -9.55 10.11 -0.78
C VAL A 55 -10.97 9.95 -0.22
N THR A 56 -11.65 8.90 -0.66
CA THR A 56 -13.01 8.52 -0.19
C THR A 56 -12.98 7.31 0.74
N ARG A 57 -11.78 6.90 1.19
CA ARG A 57 -11.61 5.72 2.03
C ARG A 57 -11.69 6.07 3.52
N GLU A 58 -12.26 5.15 4.28
CA GLU A 58 -12.18 5.08 5.74
C GLU A 58 -10.74 5.27 6.26
N PRO A 59 -10.56 5.76 7.51
CA PRO A 59 -9.24 5.82 8.13
C PRO A 59 -8.48 4.50 8.05
N PHE A 60 -7.18 4.59 7.78
CA PHE A 60 -6.28 3.45 7.66
C PHE A 60 -4.94 3.78 8.32
N GLU A 61 -4.25 2.75 8.78
CA GLU A 61 -2.89 2.85 9.30
C GLU A 61 -1.89 2.73 8.15
N LEU A 62 -1.06 3.77 7.98
CA LEU A 62 0.02 3.76 7.01
C LEU A 62 1.34 3.33 7.67
N GLU A 63 1.79 2.13 7.34
CA GLU A 63 3.13 1.65 7.69
C GLU A 63 4.10 1.97 6.55
N VAL A 64 5.25 2.58 6.87
CA VAL A 64 6.31 2.80 5.90
C VAL A 64 7.56 2.09 6.36
N THR A 65 8.11 1.21 5.51
CA THR A 65 9.29 0.42 5.83
C THR A 65 10.33 0.50 4.72
N GLU A 66 11.60 0.58 5.10
CA GLU A 66 12.72 0.49 4.17
C GLU A 66 13.28 -0.94 4.07
N ALA A 67 12.88 -1.81 5.01
CA ALA A 67 13.27 -3.20 5.01
C ALA A 67 12.73 -3.93 3.77
N ALA A 68 13.33 -5.08 3.45
CA ALA A 68 12.73 -5.99 2.47
C ALA A 68 11.51 -6.69 3.10
N PRO A 69 10.53 -7.15 2.29
CA PRO A 69 9.44 -7.95 2.82
C PRO A 69 9.95 -9.26 3.44
N THR A 70 9.25 -9.75 4.46
CA THR A 70 9.47 -11.11 4.94
C THR A 70 9.06 -12.12 3.84
N PRO A 71 9.52 -13.39 3.91
CA PRO A 71 9.13 -14.41 2.94
C PRO A 71 7.60 -14.57 2.83
N ASP A 72 6.89 -14.53 3.95
CA ASP A 72 5.43 -14.66 3.98
C ASP A 72 4.75 -13.43 3.37
N GLN A 73 5.22 -12.22 3.69
CA GLN A 73 4.75 -11.00 3.05
C GLN A 73 4.96 -11.05 1.53
N LEU A 74 6.13 -11.51 1.07
CA LEU A 74 6.45 -11.60 -0.34
C LEU A 74 5.54 -12.60 -1.08
N ASN A 75 5.22 -13.74 -0.45
CA ASN A 75 4.25 -14.69 -1.00
C ASN A 75 2.85 -14.07 -1.12
N SER A 76 2.35 -13.41 -0.07
CA SER A 76 1.05 -12.74 -0.11
C SER A 76 1.00 -11.66 -1.20
N ILE A 77 2.07 -10.90 -1.39
CA ILE A 77 2.16 -9.88 -2.46
C ILE A 77 2.07 -10.54 -3.84
N PHE A 78 2.71 -11.70 -4.04
CA PHE A 78 2.55 -12.45 -5.28
C PHE A 78 1.12 -12.90 -5.53
N ASP A 79 0.43 -13.37 -4.50
CA ASP A 79 -0.97 -13.79 -4.60
C ASP A 79 -1.88 -12.62 -4.99
N TYR A 80 -1.63 -11.42 -4.46
CA TYR A 80 -2.40 -10.21 -4.77
C TYR A 80 -2.17 -9.68 -6.18
N LEU A 81 -0.95 -9.81 -6.70
CA LEU A 81 -0.57 -9.35 -8.04
C LEU A 81 -0.89 -10.39 -9.13
N GLY A 82 -1.04 -11.66 -8.75
CA GLY A 82 -1.23 -12.77 -9.67
C GLY A 82 0.07 -13.29 -10.30
N GLY A 83 -0.08 -14.21 -11.25
CA GLY A 83 1.05 -14.88 -11.90
C GLY A 83 1.86 -13.96 -12.83
N GLY A 84 3.14 -14.27 -13.00
CA GLY A 84 4.00 -13.64 -14.01
C GLY A 84 4.76 -12.37 -13.58
N VAL A 85 4.56 -11.89 -12.34
CA VAL A 85 5.18 -10.65 -11.84
C VAL A 85 6.52 -10.85 -11.12
N ALA A 86 7.06 -12.08 -11.08
CA ALA A 86 8.27 -12.40 -10.31
C ALA A 86 9.46 -11.49 -10.64
N GLY A 87 9.75 -11.29 -11.93
CA GLY A 87 10.82 -10.42 -12.39
C GLY A 87 10.56 -8.92 -12.22
N GLU A 88 9.29 -8.51 -12.17
CA GLU A 88 8.89 -7.13 -11.93
C GLU A 88 9.03 -6.76 -10.44
N LEU A 89 8.61 -7.67 -9.55
CA LEU A 89 8.68 -7.49 -8.11
C LEU A 89 10.09 -7.71 -7.56
N VAL A 90 10.84 -8.66 -8.13
CA VAL A 90 12.21 -8.98 -7.72
C VAL A 90 13.12 -9.05 -8.95
N LYS A 91 14.09 -8.15 -9.00
CA LYS A 91 15.00 -8.00 -10.14
C LYS A 91 15.75 -9.29 -10.44
N GLY A 92 15.59 -9.76 -11.68
CA GLY A 92 16.28 -10.96 -12.18
C GLY A 92 15.74 -12.27 -11.61
N ALA A 93 14.55 -12.29 -11.01
CA ALA A 93 13.88 -13.52 -10.63
C ALA A 93 13.14 -14.15 -11.82
N ALA A 94 13.34 -15.44 -12.04
CA ALA A 94 12.62 -16.20 -13.07
C ALA A 94 11.31 -16.82 -12.57
N SER A 95 11.17 -16.99 -11.25
CA SER A 95 10.01 -17.60 -10.60
C SER A 95 9.81 -17.01 -9.19
N GLN A 96 8.67 -17.27 -8.57
CA GLN A 96 8.42 -16.87 -7.18
C GLN A 96 9.43 -17.49 -6.21
N SER A 97 9.79 -18.76 -6.40
CA SER A 97 10.80 -19.44 -5.57
C SER A 97 12.19 -18.81 -5.72
N ASP A 98 12.58 -18.43 -6.94
CA ASP A 98 13.85 -17.72 -7.17
C ASP A 98 13.81 -16.29 -6.61
N ALA A 99 12.65 -15.62 -6.68
CA ALA A 99 12.45 -14.31 -6.06
C ALA A 99 12.63 -14.35 -4.54
N LEU A 100 12.04 -15.33 -3.85
CA LEU A 100 12.21 -15.55 -2.41
C LEU A 100 13.68 -15.72 -2.03
N ARG A 101 14.41 -16.54 -2.80
CA ARG A 101 15.84 -16.76 -2.58
C ARG A 101 16.64 -15.47 -2.75
N LYS A 102 16.38 -14.72 -3.83
CA LYS A 102 17.08 -13.46 -4.13
C LYS A 102 16.83 -12.38 -3.09
N VAL A 103 15.59 -12.21 -2.62
CA VAL A 103 15.29 -11.20 -1.58
C VAL A 103 15.94 -11.56 -0.25
N LYS A 104 16.04 -12.86 0.08
CA LYS A 104 16.77 -13.33 1.26
C LYS A 104 18.27 -13.06 1.18
N GLU A 105 18.86 -13.19 -0.02
CA GLU A 105 20.29 -12.93 -0.28
C GLU A 105 20.59 -11.42 -0.34
N ASP A 106 19.76 -10.64 -1.03
CA ASP A 106 19.88 -9.20 -1.18
C ASP A 106 18.49 -8.53 -1.19
N GLY A 107 18.16 -7.87 -0.08
CA GLY A 107 16.92 -7.11 0.04
C GLY A 107 16.80 -5.93 -0.94
N ASN A 108 17.88 -5.52 -1.63
CA ASN A 108 17.83 -4.51 -2.69
C ASN A 108 17.35 -5.08 -4.04
N ALA A 109 17.30 -6.41 -4.20
CA ALA A 109 16.70 -7.04 -5.37
C ALA A 109 15.18 -6.78 -5.44
N PHE A 110 14.54 -6.55 -4.30
CA PHE A 110 13.13 -6.17 -4.22
C PHE A 110 12.89 -4.77 -4.81
N THR A 111 11.99 -4.70 -5.78
CA THR A 111 11.57 -3.45 -6.42
C THR A 111 10.87 -2.55 -5.41
N ARG A 112 11.17 -1.24 -5.46
CA ARG A 112 10.55 -0.22 -4.61
C ARG A 112 10.25 1.03 -5.45
N PRO A 113 9.15 1.75 -5.21
CA PRO A 113 8.15 1.48 -4.18
C PRO A 113 7.22 0.30 -4.50
N VAL A 114 6.70 -0.36 -3.47
CA VAL A 114 5.56 -1.28 -3.56
C VAL A 114 4.58 -0.93 -2.44
N LEU A 115 3.33 -0.65 -2.82
CA LEU A 115 2.22 -0.41 -1.89
C LEU A 115 1.43 -1.71 -1.74
N VAL A 116 1.10 -2.07 -0.51
CA VAL A 116 0.30 -3.27 -0.21
C VAL A 116 -0.84 -2.90 0.73
N ASP A 117 -2.05 -3.29 0.37
CA ASP A 117 -3.25 -3.24 1.19
C ASP A 117 -3.59 -4.66 1.64
N TRP A 118 -3.22 -4.98 2.88
CA TRP A 118 -3.41 -6.30 3.46
C TRP A 118 -4.88 -6.64 3.71
N ALA A 119 -5.70 -5.62 3.99
CA ALA A 119 -7.11 -5.81 4.29
C ALA A 119 -7.91 -6.21 3.04
N ARG A 120 -7.48 -5.72 1.87
CA ARG A 120 -8.18 -5.95 0.59
C ARG A 120 -7.47 -6.92 -0.34
N GLY A 121 -6.28 -7.37 0.02
CA GLY A 121 -5.47 -8.26 -0.80
C GLY A 121 -5.07 -7.61 -2.13
N GLN A 122 -4.66 -6.35 -2.08
CA GLN A 122 -4.23 -5.60 -3.27
C GLN A 122 -2.79 -5.13 -3.11
N ALA A 123 -2.05 -5.08 -4.21
CA ALA A 123 -0.71 -4.51 -4.24
C ALA A 123 -0.49 -3.71 -5.53
N VAL A 124 0.35 -2.69 -5.44
CA VAL A 124 0.74 -1.84 -6.57
C VAL A 124 2.25 -1.72 -6.60
N ILE A 125 2.85 -2.11 -7.74
CA ILE A 125 4.29 -1.92 -7.99
C ILE A 125 4.53 -0.55 -8.63
N GLY A 126 5.50 0.19 -8.09
CA GLY A 126 5.94 1.48 -8.64
C GLY A 126 5.06 2.66 -8.22
N ASP A 127 5.13 3.74 -8.98
CA ASP A 127 4.49 5.03 -8.69
C ASP A 127 3.34 5.36 -9.66
N LYS A 128 2.66 4.33 -10.18
CA LYS A 128 1.47 4.51 -11.03
C LYS A 128 0.34 5.15 -10.22
N GLU A 129 0.27 6.47 -10.27
CA GLU A 129 -0.64 7.28 -9.47
C GLU A 129 -2.10 6.84 -9.61
N SER A 130 -2.57 6.53 -10.81
CA SER A 130 -3.93 6.05 -11.04
C SER A 130 -4.26 4.75 -10.28
N GLU A 131 -3.32 3.80 -10.20
CA GLU A 131 -3.50 2.55 -9.46
C GLU A 131 -3.46 2.79 -7.95
N ILE A 132 -2.57 3.68 -7.49
CA ILE A 132 -2.49 4.09 -6.08
C ILE A 132 -3.80 4.77 -5.65
N LEU A 133 -4.32 5.69 -6.47
CA LEU A 133 -5.58 6.36 -6.19
C LEU A 133 -6.76 5.37 -6.16
N LYS A 134 -6.76 4.32 -6.98
CA LYS A 134 -7.80 3.27 -6.89
C LYS A 134 -7.76 2.56 -5.53
N VAL A 135 -6.57 2.24 -5.00
CA VAL A 135 -6.43 1.64 -3.66
C VAL A 135 -6.94 2.61 -2.57
N LEU A 136 -6.68 3.91 -2.74
CA LEU A 136 -7.12 4.96 -1.80
C LEU A 136 -8.59 5.37 -1.94
N LYS A 137 -9.26 5.02 -3.04
CA LYS A 137 -10.67 5.38 -3.31
C LYS A 137 -11.63 4.22 -3.18
N ALA A 138 -11.16 2.99 -3.34
CA ALA A 138 -12.04 1.83 -3.27
C ALA A 138 -12.79 1.88 -1.92
N GLU A 139 -14.11 1.90 -1.97
CA GLU A 139 -14.95 1.76 -0.78
C GLU A 139 -14.98 0.28 -0.41
N GLY A 140 -15.01 -0.01 0.90
CA GLY A 140 -15.24 -1.38 1.35
C GLY A 140 -16.59 -1.85 0.85
N LYS A 141 -16.62 -2.93 0.06
CA LYS A 141 -17.85 -3.51 -0.47
C LYS A 141 -18.72 -4.10 0.66
#